data_AF-A0AAU9XJW6-F1
#
_entry.id   AF-A0AAU9XJW6-F1
#
_cell.length_a   1.000
_cell.length_b   1.000
_cell.length_c   1.000
_cell.angle_alpha   90.00
_cell.angle_beta   90.00
_cell.angle_gamma   90.00
#
_symmetry.space_group_name_H-M   'P 1'
#
loop_
_entity.id
_entity.type
_entity.pdbx_description
1 polymer ?
#
loop_
_entity_poly.entity_id
_entity_poly.type
_entity_poly.pdbx_seq_one_letter_code
_entity_poly.pdbx_strand_id
1 'polypeptide(L)'
;MTSMTCIVFVILTGSNYPIARNGDPDFISSNPLLWRLAYAWISIVSVRMRYYFAFKLAEAMNNFCGLGFNGFDENGRARWNRMTIVNILKIEFATSLKEVLDNWNICTVLWLRRIVYERVSHHPTLAVFVLSAVWHGFYPGYYMAFATCGLMVEAARKVRRKYRPLFQGSHVSSCLYDLVTCAVTILSLTFASIPFVGLEARFGLEFWRSMYFYGLVWSIMAFLLLSGGKSKTEGKKDNKTENVDVRDEEKDKKGNSTDENLTELRNRVKKNMESPNELFRKGTPNSLLKENLIVGS
;
A
#
# COMPACT_ATOMS: atom_id res chain seq x y z
N MET A 1 19.00 2.31 -0.03
CA MET A 1 19.56 1.58 -1.19
C MET A 1 18.59 1.49 -2.36
N THR A 2 17.37 0.94 -2.20
CA THR A 2 16.37 0.81 -3.28
C THR A 2 16.02 2.11 -4.02
N SER A 3 15.94 3.24 -3.31
CA SER A 3 15.66 4.57 -3.89
C SER A 3 16.76 5.05 -4.86
N MET A 4 18.03 4.77 -4.56
CA MET A 4 19.17 5.17 -5.40
C MET A 4 19.24 4.35 -6.69
N THR A 5 18.92 3.05 -6.62
CA THR A 5 18.83 2.18 -7.79
C THR A 5 17.74 2.65 -8.77
N CYS A 6 16.62 3.15 -8.25
CA CYS A 6 15.54 3.72 -9.07
C CYS A 6 16.01 4.96 -9.85
N ILE A 7 16.81 5.85 -9.23
CA ILE A 7 17.33 7.06 -9.89
C ILE A 7 18.28 6.71 -11.02
N VAL A 8 19.21 5.76 -10.80
CA VAL A 8 20.15 5.32 -11.85
C VAL A 8 19.36 4.78 -13.04
N PHE A 9 18.32 3.98 -12.80
CA PHE A 9 17.44 3.51 -13.86
C PHE A 9 16.74 4.66 -14.59
N VAL A 10 16.20 5.65 -13.86
CA VAL A 10 15.55 6.84 -14.45
C VAL A 10 16.51 7.63 -15.33
N ILE A 11 17.76 7.82 -14.90
CA ILE A 11 18.76 8.56 -15.68
C ILE A 11 19.09 7.82 -16.98
N LEU A 12 19.22 6.48 -16.92
CA LEU A 12 19.55 5.66 -18.09
C LEU A 12 18.39 5.50 -19.08
N THR A 13 17.14 5.56 -18.61
CA THR A 13 15.96 5.21 -19.43
C THR A 13 15.01 6.37 -19.70
N GLY A 14 15.12 7.46 -18.95
CA GLY A 14 14.14 8.54 -18.89
C GLY A 14 14.02 9.39 -20.16
N SER A 15 15.11 9.52 -20.93
CA SER A 15 15.13 10.20 -22.24
C SER A 15 14.95 9.22 -23.40
N ASN A 16 15.36 7.96 -23.23
CA ASN A 16 15.40 6.97 -24.31
C ASN A 16 14.03 6.34 -24.61
N TYR A 17 13.11 6.34 -23.64
CA TYR A 17 11.80 5.68 -23.76
C TYR A 17 10.63 6.63 -23.44
N PRO A 18 10.39 7.69 -24.24
CA PRO A 18 9.27 8.59 -24.05
C PRO A 18 7.91 7.89 -24.23
N ILE A 19 6.97 8.15 -23.34
CA ILE A 19 5.64 7.53 -23.38
C ILE A 19 4.89 7.86 -24.66
N ALA A 20 5.05 9.08 -25.18
CA ALA A 20 4.40 9.55 -26.40
C ALA A 20 4.63 8.62 -27.61
N ARG A 21 5.77 7.91 -27.67
CA ARG A 21 6.07 6.98 -28.77
C ARG A 21 5.13 5.78 -28.82
N ASN A 22 4.47 5.43 -27.72
CA ASN A 22 3.49 4.34 -27.70
C ASN A 22 2.22 4.63 -28.54
N GLY A 23 1.94 5.90 -28.83
CA GLY A 23 0.83 6.34 -29.68
C GLY A 23 1.27 6.82 -31.07
N ASP A 24 2.57 6.81 -31.37
CA ASP A 24 3.11 7.30 -32.63
C ASP A 24 2.78 6.33 -33.79
N PRO A 25 2.06 6.77 -34.84
CA PRO A 25 1.70 5.94 -35.98
C PRO A 25 2.90 5.28 -36.67
N ASP A 26 4.02 5.99 -36.80
CA ASP A 26 5.22 5.48 -37.50
C ASP A 26 5.90 4.37 -36.69
N PHE A 27 5.93 4.53 -35.36
CA PHE A 27 6.39 3.48 -34.47
C PHE A 27 5.47 2.27 -34.50
N ILE A 28 4.16 2.50 -34.47
CA ILE A 28 3.13 1.45 -34.45
C ILE A 28 3.14 0.60 -35.73
N SER A 29 3.36 1.22 -36.90
CA SER A 29 3.38 0.56 -38.20
C SER A 29 4.68 -0.19 -38.46
N SER A 30 5.81 0.35 -37.99
CA SER A 30 7.14 -0.19 -38.28
C SER A 30 7.58 -1.32 -37.36
N ASN A 31 6.89 -1.53 -36.22
CA ASN A 31 7.36 -2.44 -35.17
C ASN A 31 6.37 -3.58 -34.87
N PRO A 32 6.87 -4.81 -34.62
CA PRO A 32 6.03 -5.94 -34.27
C PRO A 32 5.39 -5.77 -32.88
N LEU A 33 4.29 -6.49 -32.63
CA LEU A 33 3.54 -6.42 -31.37
C LEU A 33 4.41 -6.66 -30.12
N LEU A 34 5.30 -7.66 -30.15
CA LEU A 34 6.14 -7.98 -29.00
C LEU A 34 7.08 -6.83 -28.63
N TRP A 35 7.66 -6.14 -29.63
CA TRP A 35 8.50 -4.98 -29.37
C TRP A 35 7.68 -3.82 -28.83
N ARG A 36 6.48 -3.57 -29.38
CA ARG A 36 5.58 -2.54 -28.85
C ARG A 36 5.19 -2.81 -27.39
N LEU A 37 4.93 -4.08 -27.03
CA LEU A 37 4.65 -4.47 -25.64
C LEU A 37 5.86 -4.25 -24.72
N ALA A 38 7.05 -4.66 -25.16
CA ALA A 38 8.28 -4.45 -24.41
C ALA A 38 8.58 -2.95 -24.22
N TYR A 39 8.42 -2.15 -25.27
CA TYR A 39 8.59 -0.70 -25.22
C TYR A 39 7.59 -0.05 -24.25
N ALA A 40 6.31 -0.42 -24.32
CA ALA A 40 5.28 0.06 -23.40
C ALA A 40 5.66 -0.26 -21.94
N TRP A 41 6.10 -1.49 -21.69
CA TRP A 41 6.55 -1.91 -20.36
C TRP A 41 7.77 -1.13 -19.88
N ILE A 42 8.81 -0.97 -20.71
CA ILE A 42 10.00 -0.19 -20.36
C ILE A 42 9.62 1.26 -20.07
N SER A 43 8.83 1.89 -20.94
CA SER A 43 8.41 3.29 -20.78
C SER A 43 7.62 3.52 -19.49
N ILE A 44 6.72 2.60 -19.11
CA ILE A 44 5.98 2.72 -17.85
C ILE A 44 6.83 2.42 -16.63
N VAL A 45 7.77 1.47 -16.72
CA VAL A 45 8.76 1.21 -15.64
C VAL A 45 9.57 2.48 -15.40
N SER A 46 10.08 3.13 -16.45
CA SER A 46 10.86 4.38 -16.34
C SER A 46 10.09 5.47 -15.60
N VAL A 47 8.80 5.64 -15.90
CA VAL A 47 7.96 6.60 -15.17
C VAL A 47 7.71 6.15 -13.74
N ARG A 48 7.42 4.87 -13.51
CA ARG A 48 7.17 4.32 -12.18
C ARG A 48 8.37 4.47 -11.24
N MET A 49 9.60 4.35 -11.75
CA MET A 49 10.82 4.59 -10.98
C MET A 49 10.93 6.03 -10.46
N ARG A 50 10.42 7.02 -11.20
CA ARG A 50 10.33 8.43 -10.72
C ARG A 50 9.42 8.54 -9.50
N TYR A 51 8.27 7.87 -9.54
CA TYR A 51 7.34 7.83 -8.41
C TYR A 51 7.92 7.06 -7.22
N TYR A 52 8.60 5.93 -7.44
CA TYR A 52 9.27 5.20 -6.36
C TYR A 52 10.31 6.03 -5.64
N PHE A 53 11.11 6.79 -6.40
CA PHE A 53 12.06 7.72 -5.81
C PHE A 53 11.35 8.75 -4.94
N ALA A 54 10.34 9.44 -5.48
CA ALA A 54 9.59 10.46 -4.74
C ALA A 54 8.90 9.90 -3.48
N PHE A 55 8.24 8.75 -3.59
CA PHE A 55 7.59 8.10 -2.46
C PHE A 55 8.58 7.65 -1.39
N LYS A 56 9.73 7.06 -1.77
CA LYS A 56 10.75 6.66 -0.80
C LYS A 56 11.45 7.85 -0.14
N LEU A 57 11.62 8.95 -0.87
CA LEU A 57 12.13 10.18 -0.29
C LEU A 57 11.13 10.75 0.75
N ALA A 58 9.84 10.79 0.40
CA ALA A 58 8.80 11.22 1.33
C ALA A 58 8.71 10.33 2.59
N GLU A 59 8.81 9.00 2.43
CA GLU A 59 8.89 8.08 3.58
C GLU A 59 10.10 8.40 4.48
N ALA A 60 11.28 8.62 3.89
CA ALA A 60 12.48 8.94 4.64
C ALA A 60 12.33 10.24 5.45
N MET A 61 11.76 11.28 4.85
CA MET A 61 11.50 12.55 5.55
C MET A 61 10.51 12.38 6.70
N ASN A 62 9.41 11.63 6.50
CA ASN A 62 8.46 11.33 7.57
C ASN A 62 9.11 10.53 8.71
N ASN A 63 10.01 9.60 8.39
CA ASN A 63 10.78 8.86 9.39
C ASN A 63 11.74 9.79 10.16
N PHE A 64 12.43 10.72 9.49
CA PHE A 64 13.28 11.73 10.15
C PHE A 64 12.50 12.63 11.10
N CYS A 65 11.26 12.98 10.76
CA CYS A 65 10.38 13.75 11.64
C CYS A 65 9.74 12.91 12.76
N GLY A 66 10.07 11.62 12.90
CA GLY A 66 9.50 10.74 13.92
C GLY A 66 8.10 10.19 13.61
N LEU A 67 7.46 10.61 12.51
CA LEU A 67 6.10 10.21 12.13
C LEU A 67 6.01 8.75 11.66
N GLY A 68 7.15 8.18 11.27
CA GLY A 68 7.27 6.80 10.80
C GLY A 68 7.22 5.72 11.88
N PHE A 69 7.35 6.09 13.16
CA PHE A 69 7.50 5.13 14.26
C PHE A 69 6.19 4.38 14.55
N ASN A 70 6.29 3.06 14.70
CA ASN A 70 5.19 2.13 14.89
C ASN A 70 5.45 1.12 16.02
N GLY A 71 6.01 1.59 17.13
CA GLY A 71 6.37 0.77 18.29
C GLY A 71 7.55 -0.17 18.03
N PHE A 72 7.70 -1.18 18.89
CA PHE A 72 8.76 -2.17 18.83
C PHE A 72 8.26 -3.53 18.32
N ASP A 73 9.11 -4.29 17.66
CA ASP A 73 8.84 -5.69 17.30
C ASP A 73 9.05 -6.62 18.52
N GLU A 74 8.74 -7.91 18.34
CA GLU A 74 8.89 -8.94 19.39
C GLU A 74 10.34 -9.07 19.88
N ASN A 75 11.31 -8.61 19.08
CA ASN A 75 12.74 -8.63 19.40
C ASN A 75 13.23 -7.28 19.97
N GLY A 76 12.31 -6.35 20.30
CA GLY A 76 12.64 -5.04 20.86
C GLY A 76 13.21 -4.03 19.86
N ARG A 77 13.12 -4.29 18.54
CA ARG A 77 13.62 -3.37 17.51
C ARG A 77 12.55 -2.37 17.10
N ALA A 78 12.94 -1.11 16.95
CA ALA A 78 12.04 -0.04 16.52
C ALA A 78 11.50 -0.29 15.10
N ARG A 79 10.18 -0.24 14.94
CA ARG A 79 9.51 -0.35 13.63
C ARG A 79 9.26 1.02 13.04
N TRP A 80 9.80 1.27 11.85
CA TRP A 80 9.68 2.52 11.12
C TRP A 80 8.81 2.38 9.86
N ASN A 81 7.64 1.77 10.03
CA ASN A 81 6.73 1.41 8.93
C ASN A 81 5.31 1.99 9.07
N ARG A 82 5.10 3.00 9.94
CA ARG A 82 3.78 3.63 10.13
C ARG A 82 3.33 4.39 8.88
N MET A 83 4.27 5.05 8.23
CA MET A 83 4.04 5.92 7.07
C MET A 83 4.66 5.33 5.80
N THR A 84 4.55 4.02 5.59
CA THR A 84 4.97 3.40 4.33
C THR A 84 4.01 3.81 3.21
N ILE A 85 4.55 4.41 2.16
CA ILE A 85 3.83 4.90 0.98
C ILE A 85 3.90 3.86 -0.15
N VAL A 86 5.01 3.12 -0.28
CA VAL A 86 5.20 2.17 -1.40
C VAL A 86 6.03 0.95 -1.02
N ASN A 87 5.62 -0.24 -1.47
CA ASN A 87 6.42 -1.47 -1.36
C ASN A 87 6.88 -1.94 -2.76
N ILE A 88 8.04 -1.46 -3.21
CA ILE A 88 8.55 -1.66 -4.58
C ILE A 88 8.57 -3.14 -4.99
N LEU A 89 9.20 -4.02 -4.19
CA LEU A 89 9.31 -5.44 -4.55
C LEU A 89 7.95 -6.13 -4.65
N LYS A 90 7.01 -5.78 -3.77
CA LYS A 90 5.64 -6.33 -3.81
C LYS A 90 4.85 -5.84 -5.02
N ILE A 91 5.26 -4.75 -5.66
CA ILE A 91 4.63 -4.24 -6.88
C ILE A 91 5.26 -4.91 -8.10
N GLU A 92 6.59 -4.93 -8.18
CA GLU A 92 7.31 -5.50 -9.33
C GLU A 92 7.11 -7.01 -9.49
N PHE A 93 6.95 -7.72 -8.37
CA PHE A 93 6.73 -9.17 -8.35
C PHE A 93 5.30 -9.56 -7.94
N ALA A 94 4.34 -8.64 -8.06
CA ALA A 94 2.95 -8.90 -7.72
C ALA A 94 2.34 -10.00 -8.60
N THR A 95 1.61 -10.93 -8.00
CA THR A 95 0.90 -12.00 -8.74
C THR A 95 -0.56 -11.63 -9.04
N SER A 96 -0.97 -10.41 -8.69
CA SER A 96 -2.30 -9.88 -9.00
C SER A 96 -2.32 -8.36 -9.01
N LEU A 97 -3.21 -7.77 -9.82
CA LEU A 97 -3.42 -6.31 -9.80
C LEU A 97 -3.87 -5.78 -8.44
N LYS A 98 -4.60 -6.59 -7.65
CA LYS A 98 -5.00 -6.18 -6.30
C LYS A 98 -3.79 -6.00 -5.39
N GLU A 99 -2.82 -6.89 -5.50
CA GLU A 99 -1.56 -6.80 -4.74
C GLU A 99 -0.73 -5.59 -5.17
N VAL A 100 -0.70 -5.25 -6.47
CA VAL A 100 -0.09 -4.00 -6.95
C VAL A 100 -0.74 -2.79 -6.28
N LEU A 101 -2.07 -2.68 -6.33
CA LEU A 101 -2.79 -1.54 -5.78
C LEU A 101 -2.63 -1.42 -4.27
N ASP A 102 -2.57 -2.53 -3.53
CA ASP A 102 -2.38 -2.51 -2.07
C ASP A 102 -0.99 -2.05 -1.64
N ASN A 103 -0.02 -2.05 -2.55
CA ASN A 103 1.37 -1.70 -2.28
C ASN A 103 1.81 -0.41 -2.98
N TRP A 104 0.98 0.16 -3.86
CA TRP A 104 1.20 1.42 -4.54
C TRP A 104 0.44 2.55 -3.83
N ASN A 105 1.15 3.60 -3.41
CA ASN A 105 0.57 4.77 -2.77
C ASN A 105 -0.39 4.40 -1.61
N ILE A 106 0.13 3.62 -0.67
CA ILE A 106 -0.60 2.95 0.42
C ILE A 106 -1.40 3.95 1.25
N CYS A 107 -0.82 5.11 1.57
CA CYS A 107 -1.51 6.16 2.33
C CYS A 107 -2.80 6.63 1.61
N THR A 108 -2.75 6.81 0.29
CA THR A 108 -3.91 7.20 -0.51
C THR A 108 -4.94 6.06 -0.57
N VAL A 109 -4.51 4.81 -0.67
CA VAL A 109 -5.41 3.64 -0.60
C VAL A 109 -6.14 3.57 0.74
N LEU A 110 -5.43 3.78 1.85
CA LEU A 110 -6.03 3.82 3.19
C LEU A 110 -6.99 5.00 3.35
N TRP A 111 -6.64 6.15 2.78
CA TRP A 111 -7.53 7.31 2.73
C TRP A 111 -8.81 6.98 1.96
N LEU A 112 -8.71 6.55 0.69
CA LEU A 112 -9.85 6.15 -0.15
C LEU A 112 -10.73 5.09 0.51
N ARG A 113 -10.11 4.14 1.22
CA ARG A 113 -10.82 3.13 1.98
C ARG A 113 -11.71 3.74 3.06
N ARG A 114 -11.15 4.62 3.90
CA ARG A 114 -11.88 5.29 4.98
C ARG A 114 -12.94 6.25 4.45
N ILE A 115 -12.65 6.93 3.35
CA ILE A 115 -13.51 8.01 2.88
C ILE A 115 -14.66 7.56 1.99
N VAL A 116 -14.46 6.48 1.22
CA VAL A 116 -15.46 5.98 0.26
C VAL A 116 -15.79 4.53 0.52
N TYR A 117 -14.79 3.64 0.49
CA TYR A 117 -15.05 2.20 0.47
C TYR A 117 -15.88 1.73 1.67
N GLU A 118 -15.56 2.20 2.87
CA GLU A 118 -16.25 1.81 4.11
C GLU A 118 -17.57 2.57 4.33
N ARG A 119 -17.87 3.59 3.51
CA ARG A 119 -19.06 4.45 3.64
C ARG A 119 -20.12 4.18 2.59
N VAL A 120 -19.73 3.64 1.43
CA VAL A 120 -20.64 3.30 0.34
C VAL A 120 -21.18 1.89 0.53
N SER A 121 -22.50 1.75 0.52
CA SER A 121 -23.19 0.45 0.69
C SER A 121 -23.23 -0.39 -0.58
N HIS A 122 -23.37 0.25 -1.74
CA HIS A 122 -23.53 -0.42 -3.04
C HIS A 122 -22.31 -0.19 -3.93
N HIS A 123 -21.71 -1.27 -4.43
CA HIS A 123 -20.53 -1.23 -5.31
C HIS A 123 -19.36 -0.35 -4.78
N PRO A 124 -18.89 -0.55 -3.54
CA PRO A 124 -17.87 0.30 -2.92
C PRO A 124 -16.56 0.35 -3.71
N THR A 125 -16.17 -0.74 -4.37
CA THR A 125 -14.98 -0.75 -5.24
C THR A 125 -15.13 0.19 -6.43
N LEU A 126 -16.30 0.19 -7.09
CA LEU A 126 -16.54 1.08 -8.23
C LEU A 126 -16.49 2.54 -7.79
N ALA A 127 -17.11 2.86 -6.66
CA ALA A 127 -17.07 4.20 -6.08
C ALA A 127 -15.64 4.67 -5.79
N VAL A 128 -14.76 3.78 -5.30
CA VAL A 128 -13.34 4.08 -5.10
C VAL A 128 -12.63 4.40 -6.42
N PHE A 129 -12.84 3.61 -7.47
CA PHE A 129 -12.23 3.87 -8.78
C PHE A 129 -12.72 5.17 -9.41
N VAL A 130 -14.03 5.48 -9.30
CA VAL A 130 -14.61 6.74 -9.77
C VAL A 130 -14.01 7.92 -9.01
N LEU A 131 -13.98 7.89 -7.68
CA LEU A 131 -13.37 8.96 -6.90
C LEU A 131 -11.88 9.08 -7.21
N SER A 132 -11.16 7.96 -7.38
CA SER A 132 -9.75 7.99 -7.73
C SER A 132 -9.52 8.68 -9.07
N ALA A 133 -10.36 8.43 -10.08
CA ALA A 133 -10.28 9.14 -11.37
C ALA A 133 -10.47 10.65 -11.21
N VAL A 134 -11.51 11.07 -10.50
CA VAL A 134 -11.81 12.49 -10.25
C VAL A 134 -10.70 13.16 -9.45
N TRP A 135 -10.15 12.48 -8.45
CA TRP A 135 -9.05 12.99 -7.61
C TRP A 135 -7.76 13.24 -8.41
N HIS A 136 -7.49 12.45 -9.45
CA HIS A 136 -6.35 12.68 -10.34
C HIS A 136 -6.58 13.85 -11.30
N GLY A 137 -7.83 14.11 -11.69
CA GLY A 137 -8.23 15.31 -12.45
C GLY A 137 -9.26 15.05 -13.54
N PHE A 138 -9.37 16.01 -14.46
CA PHE A 138 -10.38 16.00 -15.54
C PHE A 138 -9.85 15.50 -16.89
N TYR A 139 -8.57 15.09 -16.96
CA TYR A 139 -8.01 14.53 -18.18
C TYR A 139 -8.65 13.17 -18.51
N PRO A 140 -9.13 12.95 -19.76
CA PRO A 140 -9.81 11.70 -20.12
C PRO A 140 -9.00 10.43 -19.88
N GLY A 141 -7.67 10.49 -19.99
CA GLY A 141 -6.77 9.36 -19.76
C GLY A 141 -6.89 8.76 -18.36
N TYR A 142 -7.22 9.57 -17.34
CA TYR A 142 -7.47 9.07 -15.98
C TYR A 142 -8.71 8.17 -15.94
N TYR A 143 -9.82 8.62 -16.51
CA TYR A 143 -11.07 7.86 -16.55
C TYR A 143 -10.89 6.54 -17.30
N MET A 144 -10.19 6.57 -18.44
CA MET A 144 -9.81 5.38 -19.18
C MET A 144 -8.99 4.39 -18.33
N ALA A 145 -7.96 4.88 -17.65
CA ALA A 145 -7.09 4.05 -16.83
C ALA A 145 -7.81 3.44 -15.62
N PHE A 146 -8.56 4.22 -14.86
CA PHE A 146 -9.25 3.73 -13.66
C PHE A 146 -10.43 2.82 -13.98
N ALA A 147 -11.19 3.09 -15.05
CA ALA A 147 -12.25 2.20 -15.50
C ALA A 147 -11.67 0.82 -15.91
N THR A 148 -10.62 0.84 -16.73
CA THR A 148 -9.92 -0.38 -17.17
C THR A 148 -9.27 -1.12 -15.99
N CYS A 149 -8.57 -0.40 -15.10
CA CYS A 149 -7.95 -1.00 -13.92
C CYS A 149 -9.01 -1.65 -13.01
N GLY A 150 -10.13 -0.99 -12.76
CA GLY A 150 -11.23 -1.53 -11.98
C GLY A 150 -11.81 -2.80 -12.58
N LEU A 151 -12.07 -2.79 -13.89
CA LEU A 151 -12.55 -3.97 -14.62
C LEU A 151 -11.57 -5.14 -14.53
N MET A 152 -10.29 -4.88 -14.78
CA MET A 152 -9.23 -5.90 -14.77
C MET A 152 -8.99 -6.47 -13.36
N VAL A 153 -9.09 -5.65 -12.32
CA VAL A 153 -9.00 -6.11 -10.93
C VAL A 153 -10.14 -7.07 -10.59
N GLU A 154 -11.38 -6.73 -10.95
CA GLU A 154 -12.53 -7.61 -10.69
C GLU A 154 -12.45 -8.92 -11.51
N ALA A 155 -12.04 -8.83 -12.77
CA ALA A 155 -11.77 -10.00 -13.61
C ALA A 155 -10.67 -10.90 -13.00
N ALA A 156 -9.54 -10.32 -12.61
CA ALA A 156 -8.43 -11.04 -11.98
C ALA A 156 -8.85 -11.71 -10.66
N ARG A 157 -9.71 -11.07 -9.85
CA ARG A 157 -10.27 -11.70 -8.64
C ARG A 157 -11.14 -12.91 -8.95
N LYS A 158 -11.94 -12.89 -10.02
CA LYS A 158 -12.75 -14.04 -10.44
C LYS A 158 -11.84 -15.19 -10.91
N VAL A 159 -10.88 -14.90 -11.79
CA VAL A 159 -9.91 -15.89 -12.31
C VAL A 159 -9.13 -16.51 -11.16
N ARG A 160 -8.52 -15.69 -10.28
CA ARG A 160 -7.69 -16.17 -9.18
C ARG A 160 -8.47 -17.06 -8.20
N ARG A 161 -9.73 -16.73 -7.91
CA ARG A 161 -10.57 -17.55 -7.02
C ARG A 161 -10.85 -18.95 -7.59
N LYS A 162 -11.05 -19.06 -8.90
CA LYS A 162 -11.35 -20.35 -9.55
C LYS A 162 -10.09 -21.18 -9.81
N TYR A 163 -9.05 -20.55 -10.36
CA TYR A 163 -7.90 -21.29 -10.89
C TYR A 163 -6.77 -21.45 -9.90
N ARG A 164 -6.48 -20.48 -9.02
CA ARG A 164 -5.35 -20.58 -8.09
C ARG A 164 -5.35 -21.89 -7.29
N PRO A 165 -6.46 -22.35 -6.67
CA PRO A 165 -6.46 -23.58 -5.88
C PRO A 165 -6.01 -24.82 -6.65
N LEU A 166 -6.24 -24.87 -7.97
CA LEU A 166 -5.88 -26.01 -8.83
C LEU A 166 -4.35 -26.19 -8.97
N PHE A 167 -3.58 -25.12 -8.76
CA PHE A 167 -2.12 -25.11 -8.90
C PHE A 167 -1.37 -25.14 -7.56
N GLN A 168 -2.09 -25.21 -6.42
CA GLN A 168 -1.46 -25.23 -5.09
C GLN A 168 -1.08 -26.64 -4.61
N GLY A 169 -1.27 -27.68 -5.43
CA GLY A 169 -0.97 -29.06 -5.04
C GLY A 169 0.53 -29.43 -5.03
N SER A 170 1.37 -28.68 -5.75
CA SER A 170 2.83 -28.91 -5.82
C SER A 170 3.58 -27.59 -5.85
N HIS A 171 4.79 -27.57 -5.26
CA HIS A 171 5.65 -26.38 -5.24
C HIS A 171 5.97 -25.88 -6.67
N VAL A 172 6.26 -26.80 -7.60
CA VAL A 172 6.57 -26.43 -9.00
C VAL A 172 5.35 -25.82 -9.69
N SER A 173 4.17 -26.42 -9.48
CA SER A 173 2.91 -25.94 -10.05
C SER A 173 2.55 -24.55 -9.52
N SER A 174 2.73 -24.33 -8.21
CA SER A 174 2.47 -23.02 -7.60
C SER A 174 3.45 -21.96 -8.09
N CYS A 175 4.74 -22.30 -8.19
CA CYS A 175 5.77 -21.40 -8.70
C CYS A 175 5.50 -20.99 -10.16
N LEU A 176 5.14 -21.95 -11.02
CA LEU A 176 4.78 -21.68 -12.40
C LEU A 176 3.53 -20.78 -12.48
N TYR A 177 2.52 -21.06 -11.67
CA TYR A 177 1.32 -20.23 -11.58
C TYR A 177 1.67 -18.78 -11.15
N ASP A 178 2.52 -18.62 -10.15
CA ASP A 178 2.92 -17.31 -9.65
C ASP A 178 3.75 -16.54 -10.69
N LEU A 179 4.64 -17.21 -11.44
CA LEU A 179 5.39 -16.61 -12.54
C LEU A 179 4.48 -16.14 -13.68
N VAL A 180 3.54 -16.98 -14.11
CA VAL A 180 2.59 -16.64 -15.17
C VAL A 180 1.67 -15.49 -14.74
N THR A 181 1.14 -15.55 -13.52
CA THR A 181 0.25 -14.49 -13.01
C THR A 181 0.99 -13.19 -12.73
N CYS A 182 2.28 -13.24 -12.39
CA CYS A 182 3.15 -12.08 -12.33
C CYS A 182 3.29 -11.42 -13.72
N ALA A 183 3.61 -12.21 -14.76
CA ALA A 183 3.72 -11.69 -16.12
C ALA A 183 2.39 -11.06 -16.61
N VAL A 184 1.26 -11.74 -16.38
CA VAL A 184 -0.07 -11.20 -16.72
C VAL A 184 -0.37 -9.93 -15.94
N THR A 185 0.03 -9.84 -14.67
CA THR A 185 -0.14 -8.64 -13.84
C THR A 185 0.68 -7.47 -14.37
N ILE A 186 1.94 -7.70 -14.78
CA ILE A 186 2.81 -6.69 -15.39
C ILE A 186 2.20 -6.15 -16.69
N LEU A 187 1.76 -7.04 -17.58
CA LEU A 187 1.10 -6.65 -18.83
C LEU A 187 -0.18 -5.86 -18.55
N SER A 188 -1.00 -6.34 -17.61
CA SER A 188 -2.25 -5.70 -17.23
C SER A 188 -2.04 -4.29 -16.66
N LEU A 189 -1.06 -4.15 -15.77
CA LEU A 189 -0.70 -2.86 -15.19
C LEU A 189 -0.19 -1.90 -16.27
N THR A 190 0.63 -2.39 -17.19
CA THR A 190 1.15 -1.60 -18.33
C THR A 190 0.01 -1.10 -19.21
N PHE A 191 -0.90 -2.00 -19.61
CA PHE A 191 -2.07 -1.66 -20.43
C PHE A 191 -2.95 -0.57 -19.81
N ALA A 192 -3.22 -0.67 -18.50
CA ALA A 192 -4.05 0.29 -17.79
C ALA A 192 -3.33 1.64 -17.55
N SER A 193 -2.00 1.62 -17.37
CA SER A 193 -1.24 2.81 -16.95
C SER A 193 -0.78 3.71 -18.10
N ILE A 194 -0.67 3.21 -19.34
CA ILE A 194 -0.25 4.07 -20.46
C ILE A 194 -1.22 5.24 -20.71
N PRO A 195 -2.56 5.04 -20.77
CA PRO A 195 -3.50 6.17 -20.86
C PRO A 195 -3.45 7.10 -19.66
N PHE A 196 -3.17 6.59 -18.46
CA PHE A 196 -3.04 7.40 -17.24
C PHE A 196 -1.93 8.44 -17.38
N VAL A 197 -0.78 8.05 -17.94
CA VAL A 197 0.34 8.97 -18.13
C VAL A 197 0.21 9.77 -19.43
N GLY A 198 -0.45 9.22 -20.44
CA GLY A 198 -0.70 9.88 -21.72
C GLY A 198 -1.72 11.01 -21.66
N LEU A 199 -2.61 11.02 -20.65
CA LEU A 199 -3.65 12.03 -20.35
C LEU A 199 -4.75 12.22 -21.43
N GLU A 200 -4.41 12.16 -22.70
CA GLU A 200 -5.34 12.36 -23.82
C GLU A 200 -6.10 11.08 -24.17
N ALA A 201 -7.42 11.21 -24.42
CA ALA A 201 -8.26 10.09 -24.83
C ALA A 201 -7.78 9.48 -26.15
N ARG A 202 -7.44 10.34 -27.12
CA ARG A 202 -7.03 9.91 -28.46
C ARG A 202 -5.76 9.06 -28.40
N PHE A 203 -4.73 9.55 -27.70
CA PHE A 203 -3.50 8.81 -27.46
C PHE A 203 -3.78 7.44 -26.79
N GLY A 204 -4.59 7.43 -25.73
CA GLY A 204 -4.95 6.19 -25.04
C GLY A 204 -5.67 5.18 -25.94
N LEU A 205 -6.59 5.64 -26.79
CA LEU A 205 -7.34 4.80 -27.72
C LEU A 205 -6.46 4.26 -28.85
N GLU A 206 -5.57 5.10 -29.41
CA GLU A 206 -4.62 4.68 -30.45
C GLU A 206 -3.66 3.62 -29.93
N PHE A 207 -3.16 3.79 -28.69
CA PHE A 207 -2.37 2.77 -28.00
C PHE A 207 -3.16 1.48 -27.77
N TRP A 208 -4.38 1.54 -27.22
CA TRP A 208 -5.17 0.33 -27.00
C TRP A 208 -5.51 -0.40 -28.30
N ARG A 209 -5.80 0.34 -29.37
CA ARG A 209 -6.03 -0.22 -30.71
C ARG A 209 -4.78 -0.90 -31.25
N SER A 210 -3.60 -0.29 -31.10
CA SER A 210 -2.33 -0.90 -31.55
C SER A 210 -2.01 -2.20 -30.80
N MET A 211 -2.52 -2.32 -29.58
CA MET A 211 -2.44 -3.50 -28.71
C MET A 211 -3.65 -4.43 -28.81
N TYR A 212 -4.54 -4.26 -29.80
CA TYR A 212 -5.72 -5.11 -30.01
C TYR A 212 -6.67 -5.20 -28.80
N PHE A 213 -6.67 -4.17 -27.94
CA PHE A 213 -7.50 -4.10 -26.72
C PHE A 213 -7.37 -5.32 -25.78
N TYR A 214 -6.21 -6.01 -25.77
CA TYR A 214 -6.07 -7.30 -25.09
C TYR A 214 -6.52 -7.28 -23.63
N GLY A 215 -6.26 -6.21 -22.87
CA GLY A 215 -6.63 -6.12 -21.47
C GLY A 215 -8.14 -6.09 -21.24
N LEU A 216 -8.89 -5.42 -22.13
CA LEU A 216 -10.35 -5.40 -22.10
C LEU A 216 -10.92 -6.75 -22.55
N VAL A 217 -10.37 -7.32 -23.63
CA VAL A 217 -10.78 -8.64 -24.14
C VAL A 217 -10.59 -9.71 -23.07
N TRP A 218 -9.42 -9.79 -22.42
CA TRP A 218 -9.16 -10.74 -21.32
C TRP A 218 -10.14 -10.56 -20.16
N SER A 219 -10.46 -9.31 -19.82
CA SER A 219 -11.40 -9.02 -18.74
C SER A 219 -12.81 -9.48 -19.09
N ILE A 220 -13.31 -9.13 -20.28
CA ILE A 220 -14.64 -9.54 -20.75
C ILE A 220 -14.72 -11.07 -20.83
N MET A 221 -13.71 -11.73 -21.39
CA MET A 221 -13.65 -13.20 -21.45
C MET A 221 -13.68 -13.84 -20.05
N ALA A 222 -12.94 -13.28 -19.09
CA ALA A 222 -13.00 -13.73 -17.70
C ALA A 222 -14.40 -13.55 -17.10
N PHE A 223 -15.12 -12.49 -17.43
CA PHE A 223 -16.51 -12.31 -16.99
C PHE A 223 -17.45 -13.31 -17.65
N LEU A 224 -17.38 -13.52 -18.96
CA LEU A 224 -18.25 -14.43 -19.70
C LEU A 224 -18.05 -15.88 -19.26
N LEU A 225 -16.81 -16.35 -19.16
CA LEU A 225 -16.49 -17.74 -18.81
C LEU A 225 -16.71 -18.07 -17.33
N LEU A 226 -16.76 -17.05 -16.45
CA LEU A 226 -16.86 -17.19 -15.00
C LEU A 226 -18.14 -16.60 -14.40
N SER A 227 -19.07 -16.13 -15.25
CA SER A 227 -20.41 -15.70 -14.84
C SER A 227 -21.24 -16.93 -14.45
N GLY A 228 -21.13 -17.35 -13.19
CA GLY A 228 -21.85 -18.53 -12.70
C GLY A 228 -21.35 -19.04 -11.34
N GLY A 229 -20.15 -18.65 -10.92
CA GLY A 229 -19.68 -18.93 -9.56
C GLY A 229 -20.39 -18.02 -8.57
N LYS A 230 -21.41 -18.52 -7.85
CA LYS A 230 -21.97 -17.86 -6.67
C LYS A 230 -20.78 -17.43 -5.79
N SER A 231 -20.66 -16.12 -5.56
CA SER A 231 -19.83 -15.61 -4.48
C SER A 231 -20.32 -16.32 -3.22
N LYS A 232 -19.53 -17.25 -2.66
CA LYS A 232 -19.64 -17.55 -1.24
C LYS A 232 -19.24 -16.26 -0.54
N THR A 233 -20.23 -15.39 -0.34
CA THR A 233 -20.20 -14.38 0.70
C THR A 233 -20.21 -15.19 1.98
N GLU A 234 -19.02 -15.61 2.44
CA GLU A 234 -18.89 -16.12 3.80
C GLU A 234 -19.44 -15.04 4.72
N GLY A 235 -20.55 -15.38 5.37
CA GLY A 235 -21.19 -14.56 6.38
C GLY A 235 -20.21 -14.32 7.51
N LYS A 236 -19.53 -13.18 7.48
CA LYS A 236 -18.92 -12.59 8.67
C LYS A 236 -19.95 -11.62 9.29
N LYS A 237 -21.06 -12.18 9.78
CA LYS A 237 -22.06 -11.41 10.54
C LYS A 237 -22.20 -11.82 12.01
N ASP A 238 -21.61 -12.93 12.46
CA ASP A 238 -21.81 -13.37 13.86
C ASP A 238 -20.60 -13.17 14.80
N ASN A 239 -19.40 -12.83 14.33
CA ASN A 239 -18.24 -12.58 15.22
C ASN A 239 -17.99 -11.11 15.57
N LYS A 240 -18.88 -10.18 15.19
CA LYS A 240 -18.69 -8.74 15.45
C LYS A 240 -19.34 -8.27 16.75
N THR A 241 -20.35 -8.97 17.25
CA THR A 241 -21.04 -8.61 18.49
C THR A 241 -20.25 -9.10 19.71
N GLU A 242 -19.82 -10.37 19.74
CA GLU A 242 -19.00 -10.90 20.85
C GLU A 242 -17.64 -10.21 21.02
N ASN A 243 -16.96 -9.86 19.91
CA ASN A 243 -15.65 -9.18 19.99
C ASN A 243 -15.73 -7.70 20.37
N VAL A 244 -16.92 -7.09 20.32
CA VAL A 244 -17.15 -5.71 20.78
C VAL A 244 -17.48 -5.74 22.27
N ASP A 245 -18.38 -6.63 22.71
CA ASP A 245 -18.72 -6.77 24.14
C ASP A 245 -17.49 -7.18 24.98
N VAL A 246 -16.67 -8.12 24.51
CA VAL A 246 -15.45 -8.52 25.23
C VAL A 246 -14.39 -7.40 25.25
N ARG A 247 -14.30 -6.56 24.21
CA ARG A 247 -13.35 -5.45 24.16
C ARG A 247 -13.78 -4.24 24.98
N ASP A 248 -15.08 -4.02 25.11
CA ASP A 248 -15.63 -2.93 25.92
C ASP A 248 -15.59 -3.32 27.41
N GLU A 249 -15.86 -4.58 27.78
CA GLU A 249 -15.63 -5.08 29.15
C GLU A 249 -14.15 -5.05 29.58
N GLU A 250 -13.23 -5.41 28.67
CA GLU A 250 -11.80 -5.42 28.98
C GLU A 250 -11.23 -3.99 29.08
N LYS A 251 -11.79 -3.03 28.33
CA LYS A 251 -11.48 -1.60 28.46
C LYS A 251 -12.04 -1.00 29.75
N ASP A 252 -13.26 -1.33 30.14
CA ASP A 252 -13.86 -0.83 31.38
C ASP A 252 -13.16 -1.38 32.62
N LYS A 253 -12.78 -2.68 32.62
CA LYS A 253 -11.94 -3.26 33.70
C LYS A 253 -10.57 -2.61 33.80
N LYS A 254 -9.94 -2.31 32.66
CA LYS A 254 -8.61 -1.67 32.63
C LYS A 254 -8.69 -0.18 32.99
N GLY A 255 -9.77 0.51 32.64
CA GLY A 255 -10.09 1.87 33.07
C GLY A 255 -10.27 1.95 34.58
N ASN A 256 -11.15 1.12 35.16
CA ASN A 256 -11.37 1.07 36.61
C ASN A 256 -10.10 0.71 37.40
N SER A 257 -9.32 -0.27 36.92
CA SER A 257 -8.06 -0.63 37.58
C SER A 257 -7.03 0.51 37.54
N THR A 258 -7.00 1.30 36.48
CA THR A 258 -6.04 2.41 36.36
C THR A 258 -6.46 3.59 37.24
N ASP A 259 -7.75 3.87 37.33
CA ASP A 259 -8.30 4.93 38.20
C ASP A 259 -8.20 4.59 39.69
N GLU A 260 -8.39 3.33 40.10
CA GLU A 260 -8.15 2.88 41.48
C GLU A 260 -6.67 3.04 41.87
N ASN A 261 -5.74 2.63 40.99
CA ASN A 261 -4.30 2.79 41.22
C ASN A 261 -3.88 4.26 41.31
N LEU A 262 -4.43 5.15 40.47
CA LEU A 262 -4.19 6.59 40.51
C LEU A 262 -4.74 7.23 41.80
N THR A 263 -5.89 6.77 42.27
CA THR A 263 -6.52 7.24 43.51
C THR A 263 -5.71 6.81 44.74
N GLU A 264 -5.22 5.56 44.76
CA GLU A 264 -4.35 5.06 45.82
C GLU A 264 -2.99 5.80 45.85
N LEU A 265 -2.40 6.07 44.68
CA LEU A 265 -1.16 6.84 44.56
C LEU A 265 -1.35 8.28 45.07
N ARG A 266 -2.48 8.92 44.71
CA ARG A 266 -2.83 10.27 45.18
C ARG A 266 -3.02 10.31 46.70
N ASN A 267 -3.64 9.29 47.28
CA ASN A 267 -3.82 9.16 48.72
C ASN A 267 -2.49 8.92 49.47
N ARG A 268 -1.58 8.12 48.90
CA ARG A 268 -0.21 7.94 49.42
C ARG A 268 0.61 9.23 49.40
N VAL A 269 0.56 9.98 48.30
CA VAL A 269 1.26 11.28 48.18
C VAL A 269 0.70 12.28 49.18
N LYS A 270 -0.63 12.33 49.36
CA LYS A 270 -1.27 13.22 50.33
C LYS A 270 -0.90 12.88 51.77
N LYS A 271 -0.88 11.58 52.12
CA LYS A 271 -0.42 11.09 53.43
C LYS A 271 1.06 11.42 53.71
N ASN A 272 1.90 11.42 52.68
CA ASN A 272 3.32 11.79 52.80
C ASN A 272 3.54 13.31 52.88
N MET A 273 2.62 14.12 52.33
CA MET A 273 2.65 15.59 52.46
C MET A 273 2.08 16.10 53.79
N GLU A 274 1.17 15.34 54.41
CA GLU A 274 0.56 15.67 55.72
C GLU A 274 1.39 15.22 56.94
N SER A 275 2.64 14.79 56.74
CA SER A 275 3.60 14.52 57.81
C SER A 275 4.70 15.60 57.89
N PRO A 276 4.46 16.78 58.49
CA PRO A 276 5.54 17.70 58.82
C PRO A 276 6.20 17.34 60.16
N ASN A 277 7.54 17.44 60.17
CA ASN A 277 8.40 17.68 61.33
C ASN A 277 8.84 16.51 62.22
N GLU A 278 9.67 15.59 61.70
CA GLU A 278 10.68 14.95 62.56
C GLU A 278 12.12 14.93 62.01
N LEU A 279 12.36 15.20 60.72
CA LEU A 279 13.72 15.09 60.16
C LEU A 279 14.57 16.37 60.22
N PHE A 280 14.00 17.53 60.56
CA PHE A 280 14.74 18.81 60.61
C PHE A 280 15.27 19.19 62.01
N ARG A 281 15.22 18.31 63.01
CA ARG A 281 15.62 18.61 64.41
C ARG A 281 16.88 17.90 64.93
N LYS A 282 17.72 17.29 64.09
CA LYS A 282 19.06 16.84 64.52
C LYS A 282 20.13 17.48 63.63
N GLY A 283 20.93 18.36 64.25
CA GLY A 283 21.82 19.30 63.60
C GLY A 283 23.13 18.72 63.04
N THR A 284 23.67 19.47 62.06
CA THR A 284 25.09 19.80 61.74
C THR A 284 26.18 18.69 61.70
N PRO A 285 27.33 18.92 61.03
CA PRO A 285 27.61 19.56 59.73
C PRO A 285 28.60 18.72 58.85
N ASN A 286 28.74 19.09 57.57
CA ASN A 286 29.90 18.83 56.67
C ASN A 286 30.54 17.42 56.62
N SER A 287 30.36 16.71 55.51
CA SER A 287 31.45 16.11 54.71
C SER A 287 30.85 15.35 53.52
N LEU A 288 31.63 15.19 52.44
CA LEU A 288 31.35 14.34 51.26
C LEU A 288 30.67 14.99 50.04
N LEU A 289 31.01 16.25 49.74
CA LEU A 289 30.87 16.83 48.39
C LEU A 289 32.22 17.03 47.68
N LYS A 290 33.19 16.16 47.95
CA LYS A 290 34.40 16.01 47.16
C LYS A 290 34.80 14.54 47.21
N GLU A 291 34.51 13.80 46.15
CA GLU A 291 35.40 12.81 45.53
C GLU A 291 34.63 11.99 44.47
N ASN A 292 35.33 11.71 43.36
CA ASN A 292 35.02 10.69 42.35
C ASN A 292 34.26 11.11 41.07
N LEU A 293 34.71 12.21 40.46
CA LEU A 293 34.91 12.26 39.01
C LEU A 293 36.39 12.61 38.76
N ILE A 294 37.20 11.62 38.40
CA ILE A 294 38.43 11.66 37.55
C ILE A 294 39.22 10.32 37.72
N VAL A 295 39.63 9.75 36.57
CA VAL A 295 40.48 8.55 36.29
C VAL A 295 39.82 7.16 36.52
N GLY A 296 39.82 6.20 35.58
CA GLY A 296 40.45 6.06 34.27
C GLY A 296 41.19 4.72 34.13
N SER A 297 40.84 3.93 33.11
CA SER A 297 41.72 3.03 32.34
C SER A 297 40.96 2.52 31.12
#